data_AF-A0A1I7TND0-F1
#
_entry.id   AF-A0A1I7TND0-F1
#
_cell.length_a   1.000
_cell.length_b   1.000
_cell.length_c   1.000
_cell.angle_alpha   90.00
_cell.angle_beta   90.00
_cell.angle_gamma   90.00
#
_symmetry.space_group_name_H-M   'P 1'
#
loop_
_entity.id
_entity.type
_entity.pdbx_description
1 polymer ?
#
loop_
_entity_poly.entity_id
_entity_poly.type
_entity_poly.pdbx_seq_one_letter_code
_entity_poly.pdbx_strand_id
1 'polypeptide(L)'
;MHNVPWAALIVSGCMIVYVVFLGIASYSPSFVPEKSYGIYHAIIGNMPEKYQKMVSNTSNDPWEHCELPKYDVWDEQIIPYVNPDRNPLKDCDRTFKPLTELKNSSWSIVSNNKNLECRARCHWRKTDRSNKIGDWIRTPGPIDCEFVEAACSENKQDVYGYLHSQVIPKPAIKKPTIETSGLMQFDVFVILLDSLSYSQGKRSLPRTLSYFTNHMDGVIFPYVNKIGENSRPNGVPIWFGKSLEKVDKSLFGEKVVPPDWSYKYFCKTFKDNETSLFSEFHDYGYRLENSFVFILGDHGLRFGGIRDTFIGALDVNNPFTALSIPRVLRKTTNILEYLTENAKHIQSHYDTRATILDIMKTLSLLMYDHKFEGATLYTVTAEMKEPSRAQFKGNVKVVGDEITVLGMVERSNKYGKTAECVRSEYHRPYCYCRDQQIGS
;
A
#
# COMPACT_ATOMS: atom_id res chain seq x y z
N MET A 1 -44.59 -7.53 57.90
CA MET A 1 -43.64 -8.09 56.92
C MET A 1 -44.23 -7.82 55.54
N HIS A 2 -43.67 -6.89 54.78
CA HIS A 2 -44.17 -6.57 53.44
C HIS A 2 -43.69 -7.63 52.45
N ASN A 3 -44.64 -8.34 51.83
CA ASN A 3 -44.38 -9.27 50.74
C ASN A 3 -43.82 -8.48 49.56
N VAL A 4 -42.51 -8.51 49.38
CA VAL A 4 -41.86 -8.02 48.17
C VAL A 4 -42.33 -8.95 47.03
N PRO A 5 -42.97 -8.43 45.97
CA PRO A 5 -43.43 -9.26 44.87
C PRO A 5 -42.26 -10.01 44.25
N TRP A 6 -42.41 -11.31 44.00
CA TRP A 6 -41.38 -12.15 43.36
C TRP A 6 -40.84 -11.54 42.06
N ALA A 7 -41.68 -10.84 41.30
CA ALA A 7 -41.28 -10.11 40.10
C ALA A 7 -40.24 -9.00 40.39
N ALA A 8 -40.33 -8.31 41.53
CA ALA A 8 -39.38 -7.26 41.91
C ALA A 8 -38.01 -7.86 42.27
N LEU A 9 -37.97 -9.05 42.87
CA LEU A 9 -36.72 -9.78 43.13
C LEU A 9 -36.06 -10.26 41.84
N ILE A 10 -36.85 -10.76 40.87
CA ILE A 10 -36.33 -11.20 39.56
C ILE A 10 -35.77 -10.01 38.78
N VAL A 11 -36.50 -8.89 38.71
CA VAL A 11 -36.06 -7.69 37.99
C VAL A 11 -34.79 -7.13 38.63
N SER A 12 -34.71 -7.08 39.97
CA SER A 12 -33.51 -6.62 40.68
C SER A 12 -32.33 -7.55 40.45
N GLY A 13 -32.53 -8.86 40.45
CA GLY A 13 -31.51 -9.84 40.12
C GLY A 13 -30.99 -9.71 38.68
N CYS A 14 -31.89 -9.56 37.70
CA CYS A 14 -31.53 -9.33 36.31
C CYS A 14 -30.76 -8.01 36.11
N MET A 15 -31.15 -6.95 36.81
CA MET A 15 -30.44 -5.67 36.78
C MET A 15 -29.03 -5.79 37.35
N ILE A 16 -28.86 -6.48 38.48
CA ILE A 16 -27.53 -6.72 39.07
C ILE A 16 -26.65 -7.52 38.12
N VAL A 17 -27.17 -8.60 37.52
CA VAL A 17 -26.44 -9.40 36.53
C VAL A 17 -26.06 -8.55 35.31
N TYR A 18 -26.98 -7.74 34.79
CA TYR A 18 -26.72 -6.85 33.66
C TYR A 18 -25.65 -5.79 33.97
N VAL A 19 -25.68 -5.18 35.16
CA VAL A 19 -24.68 -4.20 35.61
C VAL A 19 -23.32 -4.87 35.84
N VAL A 20 -23.28 -6.10 36.36
CA VAL A 20 -22.04 -6.88 36.48
C VAL A 20 -21.47 -7.22 35.10
N PHE A 21 -22.30 -7.64 34.14
CA PHE A 21 -21.85 -7.90 32.76
C PHE A 21 -21.40 -6.63 32.04
N LEU A 22 -22.09 -5.51 32.22
CA LEU A 22 -21.65 -4.20 31.73
C LEU A 22 -20.33 -3.77 32.38
N GLY A 23 -20.17 -4.01 33.69
CA GLY A 23 -18.93 -3.77 34.41
C GLY A 23 -17.80 -4.63 33.85
N ILE A 24 -18.00 -5.92 33.64
CA ILE A 24 -17.01 -6.82 33.03
C ILE A 24 -16.72 -6.43 31.58
N ALA A 25 -17.71 -5.99 30.79
CA ALA A 25 -17.50 -5.57 29.40
C ALA A 25 -16.84 -4.18 29.27
N SER A 26 -17.01 -3.31 30.27
CA SER A 26 -16.35 -1.99 30.33
C SER A 26 -14.98 -2.05 31.02
N TYR A 27 -14.74 -3.06 31.86
CA TYR A 27 -13.47 -3.33 32.52
C TYR A 27 -12.68 -4.46 31.89
N SER A 28 -13.20 -5.16 30.87
CA SER A 28 -12.37 -5.97 30.00
C SER A 28 -11.53 -4.97 29.22
N PRO A 29 -10.22 -4.82 29.53
CA PRO A 29 -9.35 -4.29 28.51
C PRO A 29 -9.60 -5.23 27.34
N SER A 30 -9.64 -4.70 26.13
CA SER A 30 -9.45 -5.56 24.97
C SER A 30 -8.13 -6.29 25.23
N PHE A 31 -8.19 -7.51 25.75
CA PHE A 31 -7.05 -8.42 25.88
C PHE A 31 -6.72 -8.85 24.45
N VAL A 32 -6.35 -7.89 23.61
CA VAL A 32 -5.29 -8.10 22.65
C VAL A 32 -4.09 -8.32 23.58
N PRO A 33 -3.56 -9.54 23.67
CA PRO A 33 -2.39 -9.77 24.49
C PRO A 33 -1.37 -8.72 24.11
N GLU A 34 -0.75 -8.04 25.08
CA GLU A 34 0.44 -7.20 24.84
C GLU A 34 1.54 -8.02 24.13
N LYS A 35 1.44 -9.35 24.20
CA LYS A 35 2.24 -10.35 23.47
C LYS A 35 1.79 -10.67 22.04
N SER A 36 0.66 -10.15 21.55
CA SER A 36 0.22 -10.35 20.16
C SER A 36 1.18 -9.69 19.19
N TYR A 37 1.79 -8.58 19.61
CA TYR A 37 2.92 -7.97 18.95
C TYR A 37 4.10 -8.29 19.86
N GLY A 38 5.00 -9.21 19.48
CA GLY A 38 6.19 -9.54 20.28
C GLY A 38 6.94 -8.28 20.74
N ILE A 39 7.75 -8.42 21.80
CA ILE A 39 8.51 -7.31 22.39
C ILE A 39 9.36 -6.68 21.27
N TYR A 40 9.06 -5.42 20.94
CA TYR A 40 9.85 -4.68 19.97
C TYR A 40 11.14 -4.22 20.65
N HIS A 41 12.27 -4.84 20.29
CA HIS A 41 13.57 -4.37 20.73
C HIS A 41 13.95 -3.11 19.94
N ALA A 42 14.11 -2.00 20.65
CA ALA A 42 14.71 -0.81 20.05
C ALA A 42 16.12 -1.16 19.55
N ILE A 43 16.37 -0.85 18.26
CA ILE A 43 17.62 -1.15 17.58
C ILE A 43 18.75 -0.21 18.06
N ILE A 44 18.37 0.98 18.53
CA ILE A 44 19.31 1.99 19.04
C ILE A 44 20.01 1.44 20.29
N GLY A 45 21.33 1.22 20.19
CA GLY A 45 22.19 0.80 21.30
C GLY A 45 22.35 -0.71 21.49
N ASN A 46 21.64 -1.56 20.72
CA ASN A 46 21.67 -3.03 20.88
C ASN A 46 22.14 -3.77 19.61
N MET A 47 23.06 -3.19 18.84
CA MET A 47 23.63 -3.87 17.67
C MET A 47 24.57 -5.01 18.12
N PRO A 48 24.45 -6.24 17.60
CA PRO A 48 25.38 -7.33 17.91
C PRO A 48 26.83 -6.96 17.60
N GLU A 49 27.79 -7.41 18.41
CA GLU A 49 29.23 -7.10 18.25
C GLU A 49 29.76 -7.38 16.83
N LYS A 50 29.26 -8.42 16.17
CA LYS A 50 29.63 -8.76 14.78
C LYS A 50 29.28 -7.68 13.75
N TYR A 51 28.29 -6.84 14.04
CA TYR A 51 27.88 -5.72 13.19
C TYR A 51 28.46 -4.39 13.66
N GLN A 52 28.84 -4.27 14.94
CA GLN A 52 29.49 -3.07 15.49
C GLN A 52 30.84 -2.78 14.83
N LYS A 53 31.62 -3.81 14.45
CA LYS A 53 32.93 -3.64 13.79
C LYS A 53 32.85 -3.11 12.34
N MET A 54 31.67 -3.07 11.73
CA MET A 54 31.46 -2.52 10.38
C MET A 54 31.14 -1.03 10.37
N VAL A 55 31.00 -0.44 11.56
CA VAL A 55 30.75 0.99 11.81
C VAL A 55 32.09 1.63 12.16
N SER A 56 32.66 2.42 11.24
CA SER A 56 33.91 3.14 11.48
C SER A 56 33.61 4.44 12.24
N ASN A 57 33.69 4.40 13.57
CA ASN A 57 33.32 5.57 14.36
C ASN A 57 34.48 6.57 14.51
N THR A 58 34.23 7.85 14.18
CA THR A 58 35.06 9.00 14.59
C THR A 58 34.26 10.16 15.18
N SER A 59 32.93 10.07 15.35
CA SER A 59 32.12 11.13 15.99
C SER A 59 31.30 10.55 17.15
N ASN A 60 31.29 11.26 18.29
CA ASN A 60 30.52 10.87 19.47
C ASN A 60 29.05 11.33 19.42
N ASP A 61 28.63 12.06 18.37
CA ASP A 61 27.25 12.51 18.22
C ASP A 61 26.46 11.61 17.25
N PRO A 62 25.53 10.76 17.75
CA PRO A 62 24.68 9.92 16.90
C PRO A 62 23.72 10.73 16.00
N TRP A 63 23.68 12.07 16.15
CA TRP A 63 22.86 12.98 15.37
C TRP A 63 23.61 13.68 14.23
N GLU A 64 24.94 13.56 14.14
CA GLU A 64 25.73 14.17 13.06
C GLU A 64 25.78 13.32 11.78
N HIS A 65 25.63 11.99 11.89
CA HIS A 65 25.74 11.06 10.78
C HIS A 65 24.62 10.02 10.79
N CYS A 66 24.03 9.76 9.61
CA CYS A 66 23.10 8.64 9.42
C CYS A 66 23.86 7.44 8.88
N GLU A 67 24.20 6.50 9.76
CA GLU A 67 24.87 5.27 9.36
C GLU A 67 23.84 4.19 8.98
N LEU A 68 23.91 3.76 7.73
CA LEU A 68 23.02 2.72 7.22
C LEU A 68 23.55 1.33 7.59
N PRO A 69 22.74 0.49 8.26
CA PRO A 69 23.20 -0.78 8.77
C PRO A 69 23.55 -1.73 7.62
N LYS A 70 24.72 -2.37 7.73
CA LYS A 70 25.12 -3.49 6.87
C LYS A 70 24.99 -4.77 7.66
N TYR A 71 24.21 -5.71 7.16
CA TYR A 71 23.92 -6.96 7.84
C TYR A 71 23.76 -8.12 6.87
N ASP A 72 24.01 -9.33 7.37
CA ASP A 72 23.79 -10.54 6.59
C ASP A 72 22.29 -10.90 6.64
N VAL A 73 21.68 -11.00 5.46
CA VAL A 73 20.27 -11.42 5.34
C VAL A 73 20.07 -12.89 5.72
N TRP A 74 21.15 -13.66 5.85
CA TRP A 74 21.19 -15.06 6.29
C TRP A 74 21.81 -15.25 7.68
N ASP A 75 21.75 -14.21 8.53
CA ASP A 75 22.20 -14.29 9.92
C ASP A 75 21.75 -15.59 10.62
N GLU A 76 22.65 -16.21 11.39
CA GLU A 76 22.37 -17.44 12.15
C GLU A 76 21.10 -17.35 13.00
N GLN A 77 20.73 -16.18 13.51
CA GLN A 77 19.48 -15.97 14.26
C GLN A 77 18.22 -16.15 13.39
N ILE A 78 18.33 -15.95 12.08
CA ILE A 78 17.23 -16.06 11.11
C ILE A 78 17.06 -17.50 10.60
N ILE A 79 18.14 -18.27 10.51
CA ILE A 79 18.13 -19.63 9.95
C ILE A 79 17.02 -20.53 10.53
N PRO A 80 16.76 -20.57 11.86
CA PRO A 80 15.68 -21.38 12.43
C PRO A 80 14.27 -21.03 11.93
N TYR A 81 14.08 -19.82 11.40
CA TYR A 81 12.79 -19.33 10.88
C TYR A 81 12.62 -19.54 9.37
N VAL A 82 13.64 -20.04 8.68
CA VAL A 82 13.60 -20.30 7.24
C VAL A 82 13.47 -21.79 6.99
N ASN A 83 12.45 -22.17 6.22
CA ASN A 83 12.28 -23.54 5.75
C ASN A 83 12.29 -23.56 4.21
N PRO A 84 13.46 -23.78 3.57
CA PRO A 84 13.57 -23.80 2.12
C PRO A 84 12.85 -24.99 1.47
N ASP A 85 12.65 -26.07 2.23
CA ASP A 85 12.00 -27.29 1.77
C ASP A 85 10.49 -27.28 2.02
N ARG A 86 9.93 -26.17 2.53
CA ARG A 86 8.50 -26.03 2.75
C ARG A 86 7.78 -26.10 1.40
N ASN A 87 7.15 -27.24 1.16
CA ASN A 87 6.27 -27.44 0.01
C ASN A 87 4.81 -27.35 0.47
N PRO A 88 4.15 -26.18 0.35
CA PRO A 88 2.74 -26.04 0.72
C PRO A 88 1.82 -26.87 -0.17
N LEU A 89 2.33 -27.42 -1.27
CA LEU A 89 1.60 -28.26 -2.23
C LEU A 89 1.87 -29.75 -2.06
N LYS A 90 2.60 -30.19 -1.02
CA LYS A 90 2.97 -31.60 -0.82
C LYS A 90 1.75 -32.51 -0.77
N ASP A 91 0.70 -32.06 -0.08
CA ASP A 91 -0.53 -32.80 0.13
C ASP A 91 -1.63 -32.42 -0.88
N CYS A 92 -1.28 -31.61 -1.91
CA CYS A 92 -2.22 -31.26 -2.97
C CYS A 92 -2.27 -32.36 -4.04
N ASP A 93 -3.48 -32.85 -4.34
CA ASP A 93 -3.71 -33.68 -5.51
C ASP A 93 -3.59 -32.84 -6.79
N ARG A 94 -2.47 -33.01 -7.50
CA ARG A 94 -2.18 -32.34 -8.77
C ARG A 94 -2.91 -32.93 -9.97
N THR A 95 -3.53 -34.10 -9.80
CA THR A 95 -4.29 -34.78 -10.86
C THR A 95 -5.77 -34.40 -10.85
N PHE A 96 -6.23 -33.76 -9.76
CA PHE A 96 -7.59 -33.28 -9.62
C PHE A 96 -7.97 -32.36 -10.78
N LYS A 97 -9.05 -32.71 -11.49
CA LYS A 97 -9.66 -31.87 -12.51
C LYS A 97 -10.97 -31.32 -11.96
N PRO A 98 -11.20 -29.99 -12.03
CA PRO A 98 -12.48 -29.41 -11.63
C PRO A 98 -13.66 -30.09 -12.34
N LEU A 99 -14.75 -30.33 -11.61
CA LEU A 99 -15.98 -30.92 -12.15
C LEU A 99 -16.84 -29.90 -12.93
N THR A 100 -16.52 -28.63 -12.79
CA THR A 100 -17.15 -27.50 -13.48
C THR A 100 -16.09 -26.63 -14.14
N GLU A 101 -16.47 -25.88 -15.15
CA GLU A 101 -15.59 -24.95 -15.89
C GLU A 101 -16.28 -23.58 -16.02
N LEU A 102 -15.48 -22.52 -16.08
CA LEU A 102 -15.91 -21.18 -16.45
C LEU A 102 -15.09 -20.72 -17.66
N LYS A 103 -15.75 -20.51 -18.79
CA LYS A 103 -15.10 -20.09 -20.03
C LYS A 103 -15.96 -19.10 -20.78
N ASN A 104 -15.36 -17.98 -21.20
CA ASN A 104 -16.04 -16.91 -21.95
C ASN A 104 -17.36 -16.48 -21.29
N SER A 105 -17.34 -16.24 -19.98
CA SER A 105 -18.52 -15.84 -19.21
C SER A 105 -19.69 -16.81 -19.29
N SER A 106 -19.40 -18.11 -19.46
CA SER A 106 -20.38 -19.19 -19.36
C SER A 106 -19.83 -20.29 -18.46
N TRP A 107 -20.64 -20.77 -17.53
CA TRP A 107 -20.29 -21.88 -16.66
C TRP A 107 -20.87 -23.19 -17.19
N SER A 108 -20.13 -24.29 -17.03
CA SER A 108 -20.52 -25.62 -17.50
C SER A 108 -20.09 -26.72 -16.53
N ILE A 109 -20.75 -27.88 -16.65
CA ILE A 109 -20.39 -29.11 -15.95
C ILE A 109 -19.53 -29.93 -16.91
N VAL A 110 -18.33 -30.31 -16.48
CA VAL A 110 -17.37 -31.10 -17.27
C VAL A 110 -17.20 -32.52 -16.73
N SER A 111 -17.87 -32.85 -15.62
CA SER A 111 -17.89 -34.21 -15.07
C SER A 111 -18.71 -35.16 -15.94
N ASN A 112 -18.22 -36.39 -16.09
CA ASN A 112 -18.95 -37.47 -16.77
C ASN A 112 -19.96 -38.19 -15.86
N ASN A 113 -19.97 -37.89 -14.56
CA ASN A 113 -20.91 -38.49 -13.61
C ASN A 113 -22.30 -37.83 -13.75
N LYS A 114 -23.25 -38.56 -14.33
CA LYS A 114 -24.63 -38.10 -14.55
C LYS A 114 -25.48 -37.97 -13.29
N ASN A 115 -25.03 -38.53 -12.17
CA ASN A 115 -25.74 -38.46 -10.88
C ASN A 115 -25.42 -37.18 -10.10
N LEU A 116 -24.49 -36.35 -10.60
CA LEU A 116 -24.14 -35.09 -9.97
C LEU A 116 -25.13 -33.99 -10.33
N GLU A 117 -25.75 -33.42 -9.31
CA GLU A 117 -26.52 -32.18 -9.43
C GLU A 117 -25.62 -31.00 -9.10
N CYS A 118 -25.21 -30.25 -10.12
CA CYS A 118 -24.36 -29.06 -9.95
C CYS A 118 -25.17 -27.76 -9.99
N ARG A 119 -24.65 -26.76 -9.30
CA ARG A 119 -25.19 -25.40 -9.19
C ARG A 119 -24.07 -24.39 -9.14
N ALA A 120 -24.31 -23.19 -9.62
CA ALA A 120 -23.38 -22.07 -9.57
C ALA A 120 -24.05 -20.81 -9.01
N ARG A 121 -23.29 -19.90 -8.40
CA ARG A 121 -23.77 -18.59 -7.98
C ARG A 121 -22.66 -17.55 -8.01
N CYS A 122 -23.08 -16.31 -8.16
CA CYS A 122 -22.18 -15.17 -8.20
C CYS A 122 -21.83 -14.63 -6.80
N HIS A 123 -20.61 -14.14 -6.67
CA HIS A 123 -20.15 -13.34 -5.54
C HIS A 123 -19.76 -11.95 -6.01
N TRP A 124 -20.39 -10.93 -5.44
CA TRP A 124 -20.02 -9.53 -5.66
C TRP A 124 -19.46 -8.94 -4.38
N ARG A 125 -18.39 -8.16 -4.48
CA ARG A 125 -17.86 -7.42 -3.33
C ARG A 125 -18.95 -6.49 -2.76
N LYS A 126 -19.20 -6.56 -1.45
CA LYS A 126 -20.08 -5.61 -0.74
C LYS A 126 -19.27 -4.72 0.20
N THR A 127 -18.38 -5.31 0.99
CA THR A 127 -17.46 -4.62 1.89
C THR A 127 -16.11 -5.35 1.91
N ASP A 128 -15.14 -4.84 2.66
CA ASP A 128 -13.87 -5.53 2.89
C ASP A 128 -14.01 -6.86 3.66
N ARG A 129 -15.16 -7.10 4.30
CA ARG A 129 -15.42 -8.29 5.13
C ARG A 129 -16.62 -9.13 4.68
N SER A 130 -17.26 -8.75 3.58
CA SER A 130 -18.44 -9.47 3.10
C SER A 130 -18.67 -9.30 1.61
N ASN A 131 -19.23 -10.36 1.02
CA ASN A 131 -19.72 -10.37 -0.34
C ASN A 131 -21.26 -10.35 -0.33
N LYS A 132 -21.86 -9.72 -1.35
CA LYS A 132 -23.22 -9.99 -1.75
C LYS A 132 -23.20 -11.31 -2.53
N ILE A 133 -23.88 -12.31 -2.00
CA ILE A 133 -23.95 -13.66 -2.60
C ILE A 133 -25.26 -13.76 -3.36
N GLY A 134 -25.20 -14.20 -4.62
CA GLY A 134 -26.36 -14.43 -5.47
C GLY A 134 -27.06 -15.75 -5.18
N ASP A 135 -28.22 -15.95 -5.81
CA ASP A 135 -28.97 -17.19 -5.74
C ASP A 135 -28.30 -18.30 -6.57
N TRP A 136 -28.60 -19.55 -6.21
CA TRP A 136 -28.11 -20.72 -6.94
C TRP A 136 -28.80 -20.89 -8.29
N ILE A 137 -28.00 -20.95 -9.33
CA ILE A 137 -28.39 -21.27 -10.71
C ILE A 137 -28.02 -22.73 -10.97
N ARG A 138 -29.01 -23.55 -11.34
CA ARG A 138 -28.80 -24.99 -11.62
C ARG A 138 -28.52 -25.28 -13.09
N THR A 139 -28.88 -24.35 -13.98
CA THR A 139 -28.72 -24.52 -15.42
C THR A 139 -27.39 -23.94 -15.88
N PRO A 140 -26.50 -24.77 -16.46
CA PRO A 140 -25.29 -24.29 -17.13
C PRO A 140 -25.59 -23.22 -18.18
N GLY A 141 -24.72 -22.22 -18.30
CA GLY A 141 -24.91 -21.14 -19.27
C GLY A 141 -24.22 -19.83 -18.90
N PRO A 142 -24.61 -18.73 -19.56
CA PRO A 142 -24.01 -17.42 -19.35
C PRO A 142 -24.09 -16.95 -17.89
N ILE A 143 -23.02 -16.31 -17.42
CA ILE A 143 -22.92 -15.76 -16.08
C ILE A 143 -22.07 -14.48 -16.07
N ASP A 144 -22.66 -13.42 -15.51
CA ASP A 144 -22.11 -12.06 -15.52
C ASP A 144 -21.57 -11.67 -14.13
N CYS A 145 -20.52 -12.35 -13.70
CA CYS A 145 -19.77 -11.99 -12.49
C CYS A 145 -18.34 -12.53 -12.53
N GLU A 146 -17.41 -11.81 -11.88
CA GLU A 146 -15.99 -12.15 -11.87
C GLU A 146 -15.67 -13.37 -11.00
N PHE A 147 -16.46 -13.63 -9.95
CA PHE A 147 -16.27 -14.76 -9.03
C PHE A 147 -17.53 -15.65 -9.02
N VAL A 148 -17.36 -16.89 -9.46
CA VAL A 148 -18.42 -17.88 -9.58
C VAL A 148 -18.13 -19.06 -8.66
N GLU A 149 -18.94 -19.22 -7.62
CA GLU A 149 -18.91 -20.42 -6.79
C GLU A 149 -19.73 -21.50 -7.46
N ALA A 150 -19.13 -22.66 -7.72
CA ALA A 150 -19.79 -23.85 -8.21
C ALA A 150 -19.75 -24.94 -7.13
N ALA A 151 -20.87 -25.63 -6.94
CA ALA A 151 -20.99 -26.78 -6.06
C ALA A 151 -21.71 -27.92 -6.77
N CYS A 152 -21.31 -29.16 -6.51
CA CYS A 152 -22.02 -30.34 -7.01
C CYS A 152 -22.37 -31.26 -5.85
N SER A 153 -23.57 -31.82 -5.91
CA SER A 153 -24.11 -32.71 -4.90
C SER A 153 -24.43 -34.09 -5.46
N GLU A 154 -24.26 -35.10 -4.61
CA GLU A 154 -24.71 -36.47 -4.83
C GLU A 154 -25.58 -36.85 -3.63
N ASN A 155 -26.77 -37.41 -3.87
CA ASN A 155 -27.74 -37.73 -2.80
C ASN A 155 -28.04 -36.57 -1.83
N LYS A 156 -28.13 -35.34 -2.36
CA LYS A 156 -28.35 -34.08 -1.60
C LYS A 156 -27.22 -33.67 -0.67
N GLN A 157 -26.05 -34.29 -0.76
CA GLN A 157 -24.85 -33.89 -0.04
C GLN A 157 -23.86 -33.25 -1.01
N ASP A 158 -23.35 -32.06 -0.69
CA ASP A 158 -22.32 -31.41 -1.50
C ASP A 158 -21.02 -32.22 -1.38
N VAL A 159 -20.53 -32.71 -2.53
CA VAL A 159 -19.30 -33.52 -2.65
C VAL A 159 -18.19 -32.77 -3.39
N TYR A 160 -18.50 -31.61 -3.94
CA TYR A 160 -17.58 -30.76 -4.69
C TYR A 160 -17.94 -29.29 -4.48
N GLY A 161 -16.90 -28.46 -4.30
CA GLY A 161 -16.99 -27.01 -4.28
C GLY A 161 -15.77 -26.41 -4.97
N TYR A 162 -15.99 -25.40 -5.80
CA TYR A 162 -14.92 -24.74 -6.54
C TYR A 162 -15.27 -23.28 -6.79
N LEU A 163 -14.28 -22.40 -6.66
CA LEU A 163 -14.43 -20.97 -6.93
C LEU A 163 -13.71 -20.65 -8.24
N HIS A 164 -14.48 -20.42 -9.29
CA HIS A 164 -13.96 -19.92 -10.56
C HIS A 164 -13.79 -18.41 -10.51
N SER A 165 -12.85 -17.92 -11.30
CA SER A 165 -12.68 -16.48 -11.52
C SER A 165 -12.50 -16.15 -12.99
N GLN A 166 -13.00 -14.99 -13.40
CA GLN A 166 -12.82 -14.43 -14.74
C GLN A 166 -12.66 -12.92 -14.65
N VAL A 167 -12.02 -12.34 -15.67
CA VAL A 167 -12.00 -10.89 -15.87
C VAL A 167 -13.13 -10.56 -16.84
N ILE A 168 -14.08 -9.72 -16.42
CA ILE A 168 -15.15 -9.24 -17.29
C ILE A 168 -14.69 -7.94 -17.94
N PRO A 169 -14.55 -7.89 -19.27
CA PRO A 169 -14.17 -6.66 -19.96
C PRO A 169 -15.22 -5.57 -19.68
N LYS A 170 -14.79 -4.48 -19.05
CA LYS A 170 -15.64 -3.29 -18.95
C LYS A 170 -15.70 -2.60 -20.32
N PRO A 171 -16.83 -1.93 -20.65
CA PRO A 171 -16.89 -1.09 -21.84
C PRO A 171 -15.70 -0.13 -21.85
N ALA A 172 -15.09 0.06 -23.02
CA ALA A 172 -14.04 1.05 -23.16
C ALA A 172 -14.60 2.42 -22.75
N ILE A 173 -14.05 2.99 -21.68
CA ILE A 173 -14.35 4.36 -21.29
C ILE A 173 -13.93 5.23 -22.48
N LYS A 174 -14.81 6.12 -22.95
CA LYS A 174 -14.44 7.12 -23.96
C LYS A 174 -13.37 8.02 -23.36
N LYS A 175 -12.11 7.65 -23.58
CA LYS A 175 -10.96 8.45 -23.18
C LYS A 175 -10.96 9.73 -24.02
N PRO A 176 -10.61 10.88 -23.44
CA PRO A 176 -10.33 12.06 -24.25
C PRO A 176 -9.22 11.72 -25.23
N THR A 177 -9.38 12.20 -26.46
CA THR A 177 -8.39 12.04 -27.51
C THR A 177 -7.27 13.05 -27.23
N ILE A 178 -6.24 12.63 -26.49
CA ILE A 178 -5.04 13.43 -26.27
C ILE A 178 -4.14 13.22 -27.50
N GLU A 179 -3.70 14.32 -28.11
CA GLU A 179 -2.78 14.27 -29.25
C GLU A 179 -1.38 13.95 -28.73
N THR A 180 -0.98 12.68 -28.88
CA THR A 180 0.28 12.16 -28.31
C THR A 180 1.36 11.93 -29.37
N SER A 181 1.12 12.38 -30.60
CA SER A 181 2.06 12.25 -31.71
C SER A 181 3.36 13.00 -31.40
N GLY A 182 4.44 12.24 -31.21
CA GLY A 182 5.78 12.77 -30.90
C GLY A 182 6.25 12.55 -29.46
N LEU A 183 5.41 11.96 -28.60
CA LEU A 183 5.74 11.74 -27.18
C LEU A 183 6.17 10.29 -26.91
N MET A 184 7.24 10.11 -26.13
CA MET A 184 7.55 8.80 -25.54
C MET A 184 6.64 8.55 -24.34
N GLN A 185 5.77 7.55 -24.47
CA GLN A 185 4.89 7.12 -23.38
C GLN A 185 5.48 5.90 -22.68
N PHE A 186 5.43 5.91 -21.35
CA PHE A 186 5.86 4.80 -20.51
C PHE A 186 4.72 4.39 -19.58
N ASP A 187 4.53 3.08 -19.45
CA ASP A 187 3.59 2.51 -18.51
C ASP A 187 4.22 2.43 -17.11
N VAL A 188 3.41 2.34 -16.05
CA VAL A 188 3.91 2.00 -14.71
C VAL A 188 3.14 0.80 -14.17
N PHE A 189 3.89 -0.21 -13.76
CA PHE A 189 3.38 -1.39 -13.09
C PHE A 189 3.84 -1.39 -11.66
N VAL A 190 2.91 -1.67 -10.75
CA VAL A 190 3.25 -1.88 -9.35
C VAL A 190 2.78 -3.26 -8.93
N ILE A 191 3.72 -4.07 -8.47
CA ILE A 191 3.49 -5.35 -7.81
C ILE A 191 3.66 -5.09 -6.32
N LEU A 192 2.55 -4.98 -5.60
CA LEU A 192 2.54 -4.81 -4.15
C LEU A 192 2.38 -6.17 -3.47
N LEU A 193 3.30 -6.51 -2.58
CA LEU A 193 3.29 -7.73 -1.78
C LEU A 193 3.11 -7.35 -0.31
N ASP A 194 1.93 -7.64 0.25
CA ASP A 194 1.65 -7.39 1.67
C ASP A 194 2.60 -8.20 2.55
N SER A 195 3.23 -7.46 3.46
CA SER A 195 4.13 -7.92 4.50
C SER A 195 5.46 -8.46 3.99
N LEU A 196 6.12 -7.70 3.10
CA LEU A 196 7.45 -8.01 2.57
C LEU A 196 8.50 -6.95 2.96
N SER A 197 9.50 -7.35 3.76
CA SER A 197 10.70 -6.53 4.00
C SER A 197 11.78 -6.75 2.93
N TYR A 198 12.77 -5.86 2.86
CA TYR A 198 13.95 -6.02 2.00
C TYR A 198 14.63 -7.39 2.19
N SER A 199 14.97 -7.74 3.44
CA SER A 199 15.75 -8.95 3.70
C SER A 199 14.91 -10.22 3.55
N GLN A 200 13.62 -10.16 3.88
CA GLN A 200 12.67 -11.23 3.60
C GLN A 200 12.49 -11.46 2.10
N GLY A 201 12.39 -10.39 1.30
CA GLY A 201 12.36 -10.48 -0.16
C GLY A 201 13.57 -11.20 -0.72
N LYS A 202 14.78 -10.88 -0.20
CA LYS A 202 16.01 -11.58 -0.60
C LYS A 202 16.00 -13.08 -0.28
N ARG A 203 15.43 -13.47 0.86
CA ARG A 203 15.32 -14.88 1.26
C ARG A 203 14.23 -15.64 0.51
N SER A 204 13.06 -15.03 0.35
CA SER A 204 11.84 -15.70 -0.12
C SER A 204 11.61 -15.61 -1.62
N LEU A 205 12.21 -14.63 -2.32
CA LEU A 205 12.00 -14.39 -3.75
C LEU A 205 13.30 -14.43 -4.59
N PRO A 206 14.27 -15.34 -4.33
CA PRO A 206 15.60 -15.27 -4.96
C PRO A 206 15.55 -15.37 -6.48
N ARG A 207 14.64 -16.19 -7.04
CA ARG A 207 14.46 -16.34 -8.49
C ARG A 207 13.89 -15.07 -9.12
N THR A 208 12.87 -14.49 -8.48
CA THR A 208 12.24 -13.24 -8.93
C THR A 208 13.26 -12.10 -8.92
N LEU A 209 14.00 -11.95 -7.82
CA LEU A 209 14.99 -10.88 -7.69
C LEU A 209 16.15 -11.06 -8.66
N SER A 210 16.65 -12.29 -8.84
CA SER A 210 17.69 -12.58 -9.85
C SER A 210 17.23 -12.23 -11.26
N TYR A 211 15.99 -12.56 -11.63
CA TYR A 211 15.44 -12.14 -12.92
C TYR A 211 15.33 -10.61 -13.01
N PHE A 212 14.77 -9.98 -11.97
CA PHE A 212 14.56 -8.54 -11.91
C PHE A 212 15.86 -7.76 -12.03
N THR A 213 16.91 -8.12 -11.29
CA THR A 213 18.20 -7.42 -11.36
C THR A 213 18.94 -7.73 -12.65
N ASN A 214 19.00 -9.01 -13.06
CA ASN A 214 19.91 -9.42 -14.14
C ASN A 214 19.31 -9.28 -15.54
N HIS A 215 17.99 -9.26 -15.68
CA HIS A 215 17.31 -9.17 -16.99
C HIS A 215 16.50 -7.89 -17.16
N MET A 216 16.16 -7.23 -16.04
CA MET A 216 15.42 -5.97 -16.07
C MET A 216 16.26 -4.78 -15.58
N ASP A 217 17.56 -4.96 -15.34
CA ASP A 217 18.44 -3.92 -14.75
C ASP A 217 17.78 -3.27 -13.54
N GLY A 218 17.05 -4.07 -12.77
CA GLY A 218 16.25 -3.62 -11.65
C GLY A 218 17.13 -3.22 -10.48
N VAL A 219 16.87 -2.05 -9.92
CA VAL A 219 17.55 -1.52 -8.74
C VAL A 219 16.73 -1.88 -7.51
N ILE A 220 17.37 -2.50 -6.51
CA ILE A 220 16.75 -2.79 -5.22
C ILE A 220 17.16 -1.71 -4.23
N PHE A 221 16.21 -1.21 -3.45
CA PHE A 221 16.38 -0.17 -2.44
C PHE A 221 16.42 -0.80 -1.04
N PRO A 222 17.62 -1.09 -0.48
CA PRO A 222 17.76 -1.72 0.82
C PRO A 222 17.36 -0.84 2.01
N TYR A 223 17.30 0.49 1.83
CA TYR A 223 17.19 1.44 2.95
C TYR A 223 15.89 2.24 2.92
N VAL A 224 14.77 1.58 2.64
CA VAL A 224 13.44 2.20 2.74
C VAL A 224 12.89 2.01 4.14
N ASN A 225 12.45 3.08 4.79
CA ASN A 225 11.82 3.03 6.09
C ASN A 225 10.29 3.09 5.96
N LYS A 226 9.59 2.29 6.78
CA LYS A 226 8.12 2.36 6.87
C LYS A 226 7.71 3.71 7.47
N ILE A 227 6.51 4.16 7.12
CA ILE A 227 5.90 5.39 7.66
C ILE A 227 5.06 5.10 8.90
N GLY A 228 4.44 3.93 8.97
CA GLY A 228 3.59 3.56 10.10
C GLY A 228 3.48 2.07 10.34
N GLU A 229 2.69 1.68 11.33
CA GLU A 229 2.78 0.32 11.87
C GLU A 229 2.16 -0.77 11.01
N ASN A 230 1.18 -0.49 10.16
CA ASN A 230 0.48 -1.51 9.37
C ASN A 230 0.34 -1.11 7.89
N SER A 231 -0.35 -1.91 7.09
CA SER A 231 -0.45 -1.71 5.64
C SER A 231 -1.01 -0.34 5.24
N ARG A 232 -2.02 0.15 5.95
CA ARG A 232 -2.73 1.38 5.55
C ARG A 232 -1.87 2.65 5.75
N PRO A 233 -1.25 2.90 6.91
CA PRO A 233 -0.32 4.02 7.12
C PRO A 233 0.89 4.03 6.19
N ASN A 234 1.24 2.89 5.57
CA ASN A 234 2.30 2.81 4.57
C ASN A 234 1.78 3.01 3.15
N GLY A 235 0.63 2.44 2.82
CA GLY A 235 0.00 2.60 1.51
C GLY A 235 -0.51 4.03 1.25
N VAL A 236 -1.10 4.71 2.24
CA VAL A 236 -1.67 6.05 2.01
C VAL A 236 -0.62 7.10 1.63
N PRO A 237 0.58 7.13 2.24
CA PRO A 237 1.71 7.93 1.75
C PRO A 237 2.06 7.67 0.28
N ILE A 238 2.10 6.40 -0.15
CA ILE A 238 2.41 6.05 -1.55
C ILE A 238 1.33 6.59 -2.49
N TRP A 239 0.07 6.28 -2.18
CA TRP A 239 -1.04 6.41 -3.13
C TRP A 239 -1.73 7.78 -3.12
N PHE A 240 -1.67 8.47 -1.98
CA PHE A 240 -2.35 9.75 -1.75
C PHE A 240 -1.40 10.85 -1.25
N GLY A 241 -0.18 10.51 -0.84
CA GLY A 241 0.77 11.48 -0.27
C GLY A 241 0.35 12.05 1.08
N LYS A 242 -0.50 11.33 1.82
CA LYS A 242 -1.03 11.76 3.12
C LYS A 242 -0.56 10.84 4.23
N SER A 243 -0.33 11.41 5.41
CA SER A 243 -0.07 10.66 6.64
C SER A 243 -1.37 10.22 7.33
N LEU A 244 -1.39 8.97 7.82
CA LEU A 244 -2.46 8.45 8.69
C LEU A 244 -2.06 8.42 10.17
N GLU A 245 -0.76 8.47 10.46
CA GLU A 245 -0.21 8.42 11.80
C GLU A 245 0.48 9.74 12.14
N LYS A 246 0.48 10.08 13.43
CA LYS A 246 1.20 11.26 13.93
C LYS A 246 2.70 11.05 13.76
N VAL A 247 3.43 12.14 13.53
CA VAL A 247 4.89 12.12 13.66
C VAL A 247 5.23 12.51 15.09
N ASP A 248 5.68 11.54 15.88
CA ASP A 248 6.10 11.78 17.26
C ASP A 248 7.52 12.36 17.27
N LYS A 249 7.61 13.66 17.56
CA LYS A 249 8.89 14.37 17.66
C LYS A 249 9.27 14.69 19.11
N SER A 250 8.61 14.08 20.09
CA SER A 250 8.87 14.34 21.51
C SER A 250 10.31 14.02 21.92
N LEU A 251 10.93 13.02 21.27
CA LEU A 251 12.35 12.69 21.42
C LEU A 251 13.27 13.88 21.08
N PHE A 252 12.83 14.80 20.21
CA PHE A 252 13.57 16.01 19.81
C PHE A 252 13.14 17.25 20.60
N GLY A 253 12.34 17.10 21.66
CA GLY A 253 11.73 18.23 22.37
C GLY A 253 10.75 19.04 21.51
N GLU A 254 10.37 18.51 20.34
CA GLU A 254 9.48 19.16 19.38
C GLU A 254 8.03 18.72 19.57
N LYS A 255 7.11 19.55 19.06
CA LYS A 255 5.68 19.22 19.08
C LYS A 255 5.39 18.08 18.11
N VAL A 256 4.51 17.19 18.55
CA VAL A 256 3.92 16.14 17.72
C VAL A 256 3.23 16.77 16.50
N VAL A 257 3.50 16.23 15.32
CA VAL A 257 2.80 16.62 14.08
C VAL A 257 1.57 15.72 13.93
N PRO A 258 0.36 16.28 13.83
CA PRO A 258 -0.85 15.48 13.63
C PRO A 258 -0.87 14.82 12.25
N PRO A 259 -1.62 13.71 12.07
CA PRO A 259 -1.79 13.11 10.76
C PRO A 259 -2.63 14.00 9.83
N ASP A 260 -2.33 13.97 8.54
CA ASP A 260 -3.10 14.69 7.51
C ASP A 260 -4.55 14.20 7.46
N TRP A 261 -4.74 12.88 7.58
CA TRP A 261 -6.06 12.26 7.59
C TRP A 261 -6.34 11.56 8.91
N SER A 262 -7.39 12.00 9.59
CA SER A 262 -7.90 11.31 10.78
C SER A 262 -8.47 9.93 10.42
N TYR A 263 -8.49 9.01 11.39
CA TYR A 263 -9.15 7.71 11.25
C TYR A 263 -10.60 7.84 10.77
N LYS A 264 -11.34 8.82 11.28
CA LYS A 264 -12.73 9.10 10.85
C LYS A 264 -12.78 9.49 9.38
N TYR A 265 -11.90 10.39 8.95
CA TYR A 265 -11.85 10.86 7.57
C TYR A 265 -11.50 9.72 6.61
N PHE A 266 -10.48 8.94 6.94
CA PHE A 266 -10.06 7.80 6.13
C PHE A 266 -11.13 6.70 6.06
N CYS A 267 -11.67 6.24 7.20
CA CYS A 267 -12.57 5.08 7.24
C CYS A 267 -14.02 5.37 6.86
N LYS A 268 -14.50 6.62 6.98
CA LYS A 268 -15.93 6.94 6.83
C LYS A 268 -16.25 7.87 5.66
N THR A 269 -15.25 8.24 4.86
CA THR A 269 -15.43 9.13 3.71
C THR A 269 -14.97 8.41 2.46
N PHE A 270 -15.85 8.30 1.46
CA PHE A 270 -15.51 7.83 0.12
C PHE A 270 -14.33 8.63 -0.46
N LYS A 271 -13.42 7.96 -1.17
CA LYS A 271 -12.16 8.54 -1.67
C LYS A 271 -12.19 8.83 -3.16
N ASP A 272 -13.36 8.62 -3.78
CA ASP A 272 -13.62 8.83 -5.20
C ASP A 272 -13.38 10.29 -5.64
N ASN A 273 -13.43 11.25 -4.71
CA ASN A 273 -13.12 12.67 -4.94
C ASN A 273 -11.69 13.09 -4.55
N GLU A 274 -10.87 12.17 -4.04
CA GLU A 274 -9.45 12.43 -3.76
C GLU A 274 -8.61 12.08 -4.98
N THR A 275 -7.49 12.79 -5.17
CA THR A 275 -6.48 12.38 -6.15
C THR A 275 -5.86 11.06 -5.73
N SER A 276 -5.85 10.09 -6.63
CA SER A 276 -5.18 8.81 -6.42
C SER A 276 -4.39 8.41 -7.65
N LEU A 277 -3.24 7.80 -7.44
CA LEU A 277 -2.47 7.20 -8.53
C LEU A 277 -3.26 6.09 -9.26
N PHE A 278 -4.20 5.42 -8.58
CA PHE A 278 -5.00 4.34 -9.18
C PHE A 278 -5.93 4.83 -10.29
N SER A 279 -6.61 5.96 -10.09
CA SER A 279 -7.43 6.59 -11.13
C SER A 279 -6.57 7.01 -12.31
N GLU A 280 -5.39 7.56 -12.04
CA GLU A 280 -4.48 8.01 -13.08
C GLU A 280 -3.95 6.82 -13.91
N PHE A 281 -3.53 5.72 -13.28
CA PHE A 281 -3.04 4.53 -14.01
C PHE A 281 -4.13 3.74 -14.75
N HIS A 282 -5.35 3.68 -14.21
CA HIS A 282 -6.48 3.02 -14.88
C HIS A 282 -6.71 3.60 -16.29
N ASP A 283 -6.50 4.90 -16.44
CA ASP A 283 -6.77 5.62 -17.69
C ASP A 283 -5.71 5.41 -18.78
N TYR A 284 -4.52 4.89 -18.46
CA TYR A 284 -3.40 4.78 -19.43
C TYR A 284 -3.25 3.40 -20.10
N GLY A 285 -3.80 2.32 -19.54
CA GLY A 285 -3.80 0.99 -20.18
C GLY A 285 -2.51 0.17 -19.97
N TYR A 286 -2.41 -1.01 -20.61
CA TYR A 286 -1.43 -2.05 -20.27
C TYR A 286 -0.53 -2.44 -21.45
N ARG A 287 0.81 -2.30 -21.34
CA ARG A 287 1.85 -3.03 -22.11
C ARG A 287 3.14 -3.14 -21.29
N LEU A 288 3.87 -4.26 -21.35
CA LEU A 288 5.01 -4.52 -20.43
C LEU A 288 6.39 -4.07 -20.95
N GLU A 289 6.56 -3.86 -22.26
CA GLU A 289 7.89 -3.63 -22.86
C GLU A 289 8.46 -2.21 -22.65
N ASN A 290 7.60 -1.21 -22.41
CA ASN A 290 7.96 0.19 -22.24
C ASN A 290 7.52 0.73 -20.87
N SER A 291 7.93 0.05 -19.79
CA SER A 291 7.33 0.31 -18.47
C SER A 291 8.34 0.50 -17.35
N PHE A 292 8.00 1.36 -16.41
CA PHE A 292 8.54 1.32 -15.07
C PHE A 292 7.86 0.19 -14.29
N VAL A 293 8.64 -0.68 -13.65
CA VAL A 293 8.12 -1.82 -12.89
C VAL A 293 8.61 -1.72 -11.45
N PHE A 294 7.69 -1.46 -10.55
CA PHE A 294 7.91 -1.42 -9.11
C PHE A 294 7.52 -2.76 -8.47
N ILE A 295 8.38 -3.29 -7.61
CA ILE A 295 8.05 -4.33 -6.64
C ILE A 295 8.11 -3.68 -5.26
N LEU A 296 6.97 -3.58 -4.59
CA LEU A 296 6.84 -2.90 -3.31
C LEU A 296 6.39 -3.87 -2.23
N GLY A 297 6.89 -3.68 -1.03
CA GLY A 297 6.30 -4.11 0.23
C GLY A 297 5.81 -2.90 0.99
N ASP A 298 4.73 -3.04 1.73
CA ASP A 298 4.19 -1.99 2.60
C ASP A 298 4.93 -1.92 3.94
N HIS A 299 5.20 -3.08 4.54
CA HIS A 299 5.98 -3.26 5.77
C HIS A 299 6.58 -4.68 5.84
N GLY A 300 7.44 -4.97 6.83
CA GLY A 300 7.95 -6.33 7.07
C GLY A 300 7.10 -7.19 8.01
N LEU A 301 7.67 -8.29 8.52
CA LEU A 301 6.97 -9.23 9.39
C LEU A 301 6.63 -8.62 10.76
N ARG A 302 5.34 -8.39 11.02
CA ARG A 302 4.85 -7.79 12.27
C ARG A 302 4.57 -8.79 13.38
N PHE A 303 4.74 -10.09 13.16
CA PHE A 303 4.39 -11.13 14.12
C PHE A 303 5.41 -12.27 14.14
N GLY A 304 5.42 -13.03 15.23
CA GLY A 304 6.27 -14.21 15.43
C GLY A 304 7.63 -13.91 16.08
N GLY A 305 8.27 -14.94 16.62
CA GLY A 305 9.55 -14.84 17.35
C GLY A 305 10.73 -14.38 16.49
N ILE A 306 10.60 -14.40 15.16
CA ILE A 306 11.62 -13.83 14.25
C ILE A 306 11.90 -12.36 14.57
N ARG A 307 10.92 -11.62 15.09
CA ARG A 307 11.04 -10.21 15.49
C ARG A 307 11.97 -9.98 16.68
N ASP A 308 12.21 -11.02 17.48
CA ASP A 308 13.09 -10.95 18.64
C ASP A 308 14.57 -11.04 18.22
N THR A 309 14.83 -11.38 16.95
CA THR A 309 16.18 -11.35 16.35
C THR A 309 16.55 -9.93 15.91
N PHE A 310 17.85 -9.64 15.84
CA PHE A 310 18.33 -8.32 15.39
C PHE A 310 17.84 -7.97 13.97
N ILE A 311 17.90 -8.94 13.05
CA ILE A 311 17.46 -8.76 11.65
C ILE A 311 15.94 -8.65 11.55
N GLY A 312 15.20 -9.43 12.35
CA GLY A 312 13.74 -9.34 12.39
C GLY A 312 13.23 -8.00 12.90
N ALA A 313 13.93 -7.38 13.87
CA ALA A 313 13.63 -6.03 14.33
C ALA A 313 13.83 -4.98 13.24
N LEU A 314 14.89 -5.11 12.42
CA LEU A 314 15.10 -4.27 11.23
C LEU A 314 14.00 -4.50 10.18
N ASP A 315 13.67 -5.76 9.90
CA ASP A 315 12.70 -6.15 8.89
C ASP A 315 11.34 -5.49 9.10
N VAL A 316 10.88 -5.40 10.36
CA VAL A 316 9.61 -4.74 10.71
C VAL A 316 9.51 -3.35 10.08
N ASN A 317 10.61 -2.60 10.04
CA ASN A 317 10.65 -1.20 9.60
C ASN A 317 11.19 -0.99 8.19
N ASN A 318 11.63 -2.06 7.52
CA ASN A 318 12.36 -1.96 6.25
C ASN A 318 11.59 -2.62 5.10
N PRO A 319 10.51 -2.00 4.60
CA PRO A 319 9.71 -2.53 3.49
C PRO A 319 10.56 -2.76 2.24
N PHE A 320 10.19 -3.78 1.47
CA PHE A 320 10.84 -4.06 0.19
C PHE A 320 10.52 -2.95 -0.83
N THR A 321 11.50 -2.48 -1.58
CA THR A 321 11.27 -1.63 -2.74
C THR A 321 12.31 -1.99 -3.80
N ALA A 322 11.85 -2.22 -5.02
CA ALA A 322 12.71 -2.37 -6.18
C ALA A 322 12.04 -1.75 -7.41
N LEU A 323 12.86 -1.18 -8.30
CA LEU A 323 12.41 -0.46 -9.48
C LEU A 323 13.25 -0.87 -10.70
N SER A 324 12.57 -1.24 -11.77
CA SER A 324 13.14 -1.34 -13.11
C SER A 324 12.56 -0.23 -13.98
N ILE A 325 13.37 0.38 -14.84
CA ILE A 325 12.94 1.44 -15.76
C ILE A 325 12.82 0.90 -17.20
N PRO A 326 12.08 1.58 -18.10
CA PRO A 326 11.99 1.21 -19.51
C PRO A 326 13.36 1.04 -20.18
N ARG A 327 13.50 0.02 -21.04
CA ARG A 327 14.79 -0.34 -21.68
C ARG A 327 15.44 0.83 -22.45
N VAL A 328 14.63 1.66 -23.10
CA VAL A 328 15.15 2.83 -23.84
C VAL A 328 15.84 3.81 -22.88
N LEU A 329 15.22 4.13 -21.74
CA LEU A 329 15.75 5.07 -20.77
C LEU A 329 17.05 4.58 -20.12
N ARG A 330 17.25 3.27 -19.98
CA ARG A 330 18.51 2.69 -19.47
C ARG A 330 19.72 3.01 -20.35
N LYS A 331 19.48 3.18 -21.66
CA LYS A 331 20.54 3.40 -22.65
C LYS A 331 20.67 4.86 -23.07
N THR A 332 19.58 5.60 -23.04
CA THR A 332 19.51 6.97 -23.58
C THR A 332 19.59 8.05 -22.50
N THR A 333 19.60 7.67 -21.21
CA THR A 333 19.62 8.62 -20.08
C THR A 333 20.47 8.10 -18.92
N ASN A 334 20.76 8.98 -17.96
CA ASN A 334 21.46 8.62 -16.72
C ASN A 334 20.51 8.21 -15.59
N ILE A 335 19.22 7.99 -15.86
CA ILE A 335 18.23 7.67 -14.82
C ILE A 335 18.61 6.39 -14.06
N LEU A 336 19.13 5.37 -14.75
CA LEU A 336 19.54 4.12 -14.11
C LEU A 336 20.70 4.35 -13.12
N GLU A 337 21.65 5.22 -13.47
CA GLU A 337 22.76 5.61 -12.61
C GLU A 337 22.24 6.35 -11.37
N TYR A 338 21.37 7.35 -11.55
CA TYR A 338 20.79 8.10 -10.44
C TYR A 338 19.95 7.22 -9.51
N LEU A 339 19.17 6.29 -10.05
CA LEU A 339 18.44 5.31 -9.25
C LEU A 339 19.38 4.42 -8.44
N THR A 340 20.48 3.97 -9.05
CA THR A 340 21.49 3.13 -8.39
C THR A 340 22.20 3.88 -7.26
N GLU A 341 22.49 5.17 -7.43
CA GLU A 341 23.06 6.00 -6.36
C GLU A 341 22.02 6.29 -5.26
N ASN A 342 20.79 6.63 -5.62
CA ASN A 342 19.70 6.88 -4.66
C ASN A 342 19.40 5.66 -3.79
N ALA A 343 19.55 4.44 -4.33
CA ALA A 343 19.37 3.21 -3.57
C ALA A 343 20.36 3.02 -2.40
N LYS A 344 21.44 3.80 -2.37
CA LYS A 344 22.43 3.80 -1.28
C LYS A 344 22.06 4.75 -0.14
N HIS A 345 20.95 5.48 -0.26
CA HIS A 345 20.50 6.47 0.72
C HIS A 345 19.20 6.02 1.42
N ILE A 346 18.95 6.57 2.60
CA ILE A 346 17.69 6.33 3.31
C ILE A 346 16.53 6.95 2.54
N GLN A 347 15.44 6.20 2.42
CA GLN A 347 14.24 6.60 1.71
C GLN A 347 12.99 6.16 2.46
N SER A 348 11.83 6.56 1.95
CA SER A 348 10.53 6.24 2.49
C SER A 348 9.49 6.07 1.39
N HIS A 349 8.29 5.65 1.77
CA HIS A 349 7.16 5.58 0.85
C HIS A 349 6.79 6.92 0.19
N TYR A 350 7.15 8.06 0.79
CA TYR A 350 6.97 9.38 0.16
C TYR A 350 7.93 9.58 -1.03
N ASP A 351 9.15 9.04 -0.97
CA ASP A 351 10.12 9.13 -2.05
C ASP A 351 9.70 8.25 -3.23
N THR A 352 9.15 7.06 -2.94
CA THR A 352 8.52 6.19 -3.94
C THR A 352 7.37 6.92 -4.64
N ARG A 353 6.50 7.59 -3.88
CA ARG A 353 5.43 8.43 -4.45
C ARG A 353 5.98 9.54 -5.32
N ALA A 354 6.97 10.29 -4.83
CA ALA A 354 7.58 11.40 -5.57
C ALA A 354 8.17 10.91 -6.90
N THR A 355 8.81 9.74 -6.89
CA THR A 355 9.34 9.08 -8.10
C THR A 355 8.23 8.75 -9.09
N ILE A 356 7.13 8.14 -8.64
CA ILE A 356 5.98 7.84 -9.51
C ILE A 356 5.39 9.13 -10.09
N LEU A 357 5.24 10.17 -9.27
CA LEU A 357 4.78 11.49 -9.74
C LEU A 357 5.73 12.13 -10.76
N ASP A 358 7.03 11.98 -10.60
CA ASP A 358 8.03 12.55 -11.52
C ASP A 358 8.01 11.85 -12.88
N ILE A 359 7.86 10.52 -12.87
CA ILE A 359 7.57 9.72 -14.08
C ILE A 359 6.31 10.26 -14.76
N MET A 360 5.25 10.49 -13.99
CA MET A 360 4.00 11.03 -14.52
C MET A 360 4.11 12.48 -15.01
N LYS A 361 4.92 13.33 -14.38
CA LYS A 361 5.18 14.71 -14.86
C LYS A 361 5.89 14.72 -16.20
N THR A 362 6.86 13.83 -16.37
CA THR A 362 7.53 13.63 -17.66
C THR A 362 6.52 13.21 -18.74
N LEU A 363 5.49 12.45 -18.37
CA LEU A 363 4.38 12.05 -19.25
C LEU A 363 3.31 13.15 -19.43
N SER A 364 3.13 14.07 -18.47
CA SER A 364 2.05 15.07 -18.41
C SER A 364 2.45 16.53 -18.65
N LEU A 365 3.74 16.83 -18.84
CA LEU A 365 4.23 18.15 -19.28
C LEU A 365 3.73 18.54 -20.69
N LEU A 366 2.99 17.66 -21.35
CA LEU A 366 2.38 17.86 -22.66
C LEU A 366 0.87 17.57 -22.54
N MET A 367 0.09 18.65 -22.41
CA MET A 367 -1.38 18.77 -22.42
C MET A 367 -2.16 18.40 -21.14
N TYR A 368 -3.01 19.33 -20.67
CA TYR A 368 -4.26 19.00 -19.95
C TYR A 368 -5.33 20.10 -20.14
N ASP A 369 -6.42 19.76 -20.84
CA ASP A 369 -7.73 20.42 -20.75
C ASP A 369 -8.78 19.30 -20.66
N HIS A 370 -9.40 19.10 -19.48
CA HIS A 370 -10.36 18.01 -19.26
C HIS A 370 -11.72 18.58 -18.81
N LYS A 371 -12.79 18.34 -19.58
CA LYS A 371 -14.18 18.63 -19.21
C LYS A 371 -14.90 17.37 -18.73
N PHE A 372 -15.45 17.40 -17.52
CA PHE A 372 -16.23 16.32 -16.89
C PHE A 372 -17.57 16.88 -16.42
N GLU A 373 -18.69 16.36 -16.95
CA GLU A 373 -20.06 16.58 -16.44
C GLU A 373 -20.46 18.04 -16.13
N GLY A 374 -20.31 18.94 -17.12
CA GLY A 374 -20.65 20.36 -16.96
C GLY A 374 -19.64 21.17 -16.14
N ALA A 375 -18.63 20.50 -15.58
CA ALA A 375 -17.46 21.10 -14.96
C ALA A 375 -16.22 20.89 -15.83
N THR A 376 -15.28 21.81 -15.78
CA THR A 376 -13.94 21.66 -16.35
C THR A 376 -12.96 21.51 -15.21
N LEU A 377 -12.21 20.42 -15.17
CA LEU A 377 -11.18 20.20 -14.17
C LEU A 377 -9.86 20.70 -14.74
N TYR A 378 -9.29 21.71 -14.10
CA TYR A 378 -7.95 22.18 -14.39
C TYR A 378 -7.01 21.76 -13.27
N THR A 379 -5.76 21.50 -13.63
CA THR A 379 -4.68 21.48 -12.67
C THR A 379 -3.90 22.77 -12.82
N VAL A 380 -4.03 23.66 -11.84
CA VAL A 380 -3.40 24.98 -11.88
C VAL A 380 -2.06 24.88 -11.18
N THR A 381 -1.00 25.24 -11.91
CA THR A 381 0.31 25.50 -11.32
C THR A 381 0.49 27.00 -11.17
N ALA A 382 0.60 27.50 -9.94
CA ALA A 382 0.89 28.88 -9.61
C ALA A 382 2.35 28.99 -9.17
N GLU A 383 3.15 29.75 -9.92
CA GLU A 383 4.50 30.12 -9.51
C GLU A 383 4.47 31.44 -8.75
N MET A 384 5.00 31.42 -7.52
CA MET A 384 5.17 32.62 -6.72
C MET A 384 6.32 33.45 -7.25
N LYS A 385 6.20 34.77 -7.17
CA LYS A 385 7.30 35.69 -7.50
C LYS A 385 8.49 35.47 -6.55
N GLU A 386 9.62 36.06 -6.94
CA GLU A 386 10.80 36.19 -6.08
C GLU A 386 10.43 36.70 -4.67
N PRO A 387 11.11 36.23 -3.62
CA PRO A 387 12.35 35.44 -3.63
C PRO A 387 12.15 33.91 -3.69
N SER A 388 10.89 33.43 -3.65
CA SER A 388 10.63 32.00 -3.38
C SER A 388 10.63 31.11 -4.63
N ARG A 389 10.19 31.65 -5.78
CA ARG A 389 9.88 30.90 -7.01
C ARG A 389 9.08 29.61 -6.74
N ALA A 390 8.27 29.59 -5.68
CA ALA A 390 7.58 28.39 -5.24
C ALA A 390 6.47 28.03 -6.22
N GLN A 391 6.48 26.81 -6.74
CA GLN A 391 5.45 26.33 -7.66
C GLN A 391 4.43 25.51 -6.89
N PHE A 392 3.20 26.00 -6.80
CA PHE A 392 2.09 25.32 -6.14
C PHE A 392 1.15 24.74 -7.18
N LYS A 393 0.70 23.50 -6.98
CA LYS A 393 -0.17 22.75 -7.88
C LYS A 393 -1.46 22.43 -7.14
N GLY A 394 -2.60 22.76 -7.73
CA GLY A 394 -3.91 22.47 -7.16
C GLY A 394 -4.89 22.10 -8.26
N ASN A 395 -5.80 21.17 -7.96
CA ASN A 395 -6.90 20.89 -8.87
C ASN A 395 -8.00 21.90 -8.64
N VAL A 396 -8.58 22.42 -9.71
CA VAL A 396 -9.73 23.31 -9.65
C VAL A 396 -10.83 22.77 -10.54
N LYS A 397 -12.05 22.76 -10.01
CA LYS A 397 -13.27 22.46 -10.75
C LYS A 397 -13.89 23.79 -11.16
N VAL A 398 -14.16 23.95 -12.44
CA VAL A 398 -14.76 25.15 -13.02
C VAL A 398 -16.12 24.82 -13.59
N VAL A 399 -17.18 25.36 -13.02
CA VAL A 399 -18.57 25.17 -13.48
C VAL A 399 -19.12 26.54 -13.88
N GLY A 400 -19.22 26.81 -15.19
CA GLY A 400 -19.50 28.18 -15.66
C GLY A 400 -18.37 29.13 -15.24
N ASP A 401 -18.72 30.18 -14.48
CA ASP A 401 -17.76 31.15 -13.93
C ASP A 401 -17.29 30.80 -12.50
N GLU A 402 -17.81 29.72 -11.90
CA GLU A 402 -17.47 29.33 -10.52
C GLU A 402 -16.25 28.41 -10.50
N ILE A 403 -15.20 28.81 -9.76
CA ILE A 403 -13.96 28.05 -9.59
C ILE A 403 -13.89 27.51 -8.16
N THR A 404 -13.82 26.18 -8.01
CA THR A 404 -13.66 25.51 -6.72
C THR A 404 -12.32 24.77 -6.67
N VAL A 405 -11.46 25.08 -5.69
CA VAL A 405 -10.25 24.29 -5.45
C VAL A 405 -10.66 22.94 -4.86
N LEU A 406 -10.23 21.85 -5.49
CA LEU A 406 -10.47 20.49 -5.05
C LEU A 406 -9.24 19.96 -4.29
N GLY A 407 -9.48 19.51 -3.06
CA GLY A 407 -8.42 18.99 -2.20
C GLY A 407 -7.46 20.08 -1.69
N MET A 408 -6.23 19.68 -1.35
CA MET A 408 -5.19 20.60 -0.86
C MET A 408 -4.26 21.03 -2.00
N VAL A 409 -3.77 22.27 -1.92
CA VAL A 409 -2.77 22.82 -2.84
C VAL A 409 -1.39 22.29 -2.44
N GLU A 410 -0.67 21.66 -3.36
CA GLU A 410 0.60 20.97 -3.12
C GLU A 410 1.79 21.76 -3.68
N ARG A 411 2.92 21.81 -2.97
CA ARG A 411 4.15 22.37 -3.54
C ARG A 411 4.81 21.36 -4.49
N SER A 412 5.06 21.79 -5.72
CA SER A 412 5.45 20.95 -6.85
C SER A 412 6.94 21.05 -7.24
N ASN A 413 7.67 22.03 -6.69
CA ASN A 413 9.12 22.18 -6.85
C ASN A 413 9.88 22.04 -5.51
N LYS A 414 11.19 21.80 -5.60
CA LYS A 414 12.06 21.51 -4.45
C LYS A 414 11.99 22.61 -3.38
N TYR A 415 11.85 22.21 -2.12
CA TYR A 415 11.85 23.12 -0.97
C TYR A 415 13.17 23.86 -0.77
N GLY A 416 14.30 23.17 -1.00
CA GLY A 416 15.62 23.71 -0.71
C GLY A 416 15.73 24.19 0.73
N LYS A 417 16.39 25.33 0.95
CA LYS A 417 16.45 26.02 2.25
C LYS A 417 15.30 27.03 2.45
N THR A 418 14.37 27.14 1.50
CA THR A 418 13.46 28.31 1.43
C THR A 418 12.55 28.47 2.64
N ALA A 419 12.23 27.41 3.37
CA ALA A 419 11.37 27.43 4.55
C ALA A 419 12.10 26.97 5.83
N GLU A 420 13.43 27.04 5.87
CA GLU A 420 14.26 26.50 6.96
C GLU A 420 13.93 27.14 8.33
N CYS A 421 13.70 28.45 8.36
CA CYS A 421 13.26 29.23 9.52
C CYS A 421 11.81 28.97 9.95
N VAL A 422 11.01 28.28 9.13
CA VAL A 422 9.58 28.03 9.41
C VAL A 422 9.48 26.83 10.36
N ARG A 423 9.30 27.12 11.65
CA ARG A 423 9.22 26.09 12.71
C ARG A 423 7.96 25.22 12.64
N SER A 424 6.92 25.66 11.94
CA SER A 424 5.69 24.89 11.80
C SER A 424 5.73 24.03 10.54
N GLU A 425 5.78 22.71 10.71
CA GLU A 425 5.79 21.75 9.59
C GLU A 425 4.56 21.88 8.70
N TYR A 426 3.40 22.23 9.26
CA TYR A 426 2.18 22.48 8.48
C TYR A 426 2.31 23.70 7.55
N HIS A 427 3.03 24.74 7.98
CA HIS A 427 3.21 25.97 7.19
C HIS A 427 4.45 25.94 6.31
N ARG A 428 5.39 25.02 6.57
CA ARG A 428 6.64 24.85 5.81
C ARG A 428 6.41 24.62 4.30
N PRO A 429 5.33 23.92 3.87
CA PRO A 429 4.91 23.87 2.49
C PRO A 429 4.70 25.22 1.82
N TYR A 430 4.13 26.17 2.56
CA TYR A 430 3.52 27.40 2.04
C TYR A 430 4.35 28.67 2.29
N CYS A 431 5.27 28.62 3.24
CA CYS A 431 6.03 29.79 3.69
C CYS A 431 7.46 29.82 3.12
N TYR A 432 8.06 31.01 3.12
CA TYR A 432 9.46 31.21 2.82
C TYR A 432 10.13 32.09 3.89
N CYS A 433 11.45 31.99 4.01
CA CYS A 433 12.26 32.72 4.95
C CYS A 433 12.67 34.07 4.40
N ARG A 434 12.43 35.12 5.20
CA ARG A 434 12.63 36.51 4.79
C ARG A 434 14.10 36.87 4.53
N ASP A 435 15.02 36.21 5.24
CA ASP A 435 16.44 36.59 5.30
C ASP A 435 17.35 35.75 4.40
N GLN A 436 16.81 35.00 3.44
CA GLN A 436 17.67 34.33 2.47
C GLN A 436 18.25 35.37 1.50
N GLN A 437 19.48 35.81 1.79
CA GLN A 437 20.31 36.45 0.79
C GLN A 437 20.42 35.51 -0.39
N ILE A 438 19.96 35.98 -1.55
CA ILE A 438 20.05 35.30 -2.83
C ILE A 438 21.54 35.21 -3.17
N GLY A 439 22.16 34.09 -2.77
CA GLY A 439 23.47 33.70 -3.25
C GLY A 439 23.33 33.20 -4.69
N SER A 440 23.99 33.92 -5.59
CA SER A 440 24.18 33.66 -7.04
C SER A 440 24.46 32.21 -7.40
#